data_AF-A0A970H823-F1
#
_entry.id   AF-A0A970H823-F1
#
_cell.length_a   1.000
_cell.length_b   1.000
_cell.length_c   1.000
_cell.angle_alpha   90.00
_cell.angle_beta   90.00
_cell.angle_gamma   90.00
#
_symmetry.space_group_name_H-M   'P 1'
#
loop_
_entity.id
_entity.type
_entity.pdbx_description
1 polymer ?
#
loop_
_entity_poly.entity_id
_entity_poly.type
_entity_poly.pdbx_seq_one_letter_code
_entity_poly.pdbx_strand_id
1 'polypeptide(L)'
;MHCRRVRSAIFLFADGQLGGTVEIAFRAHVEACPHCLRELEAAERLLALLRARCRRAPAPAHLRTRVVTLLASVSRQPLEDENG
;
A
#
# COMPACT_ATOMS: atom_id res chain seq x y z
N MET A 1 -6.79 -19.06 2.78
CA MET A 1 -5.68 -18.93 1.80
C MET A 1 -4.52 -19.83 2.24
N HIS A 2 -3.59 -20.22 1.34
CA HIS A 2 -2.44 -21.09 1.66
C HIS A 2 -1.11 -20.41 1.32
N CYS A 3 0.00 -20.85 1.94
CA CYS A 3 1.33 -20.20 1.88
C CYS A 3 1.81 -19.90 0.45
N ARG A 4 1.59 -20.83 -0.50
CA ARG A 4 1.99 -20.63 -1.91
C ARG A 4 1.35 -19.37 -2.51
N ARG A 5 0.06 -19.15 -2.27
CA ARG A 5 -0.64 -17.95 -2.77
C ARG A 5 -0.16 -16.69 -2.06
N VAL A 6 0.21 -16.79 -0.79
CA VAL A 6 0.70 -15.63 -0.01
C VAL A 6 2.02 -15.16 -0.56
N ARG A 7 2.95 -16.09 -0.79
CA ARG A 7 4.24 -15.79 -1.40
C ARG A 7 4.12 -15.11 -2.77
N SER A 8 3.15 -15.52 -3.59
CA SER A 8 2.89 -14.87 -4.89
C SER A 8 2.29 -13.47 -4.77
N ALA A 9 1.59 -13.16 -3.67
CA ALA A 9 0.92 -11.88 -3.45
C ALA A 9 1.70 -10.94 -2.53
N ILE A 10 2.84 -11.37 -2.00
CA ILE A 10 3.52 -10.70 -0.88
C ILE A 10 3.99 -9.28 -1.24
N PHE A 11 4.53 -9.09 -2.45
CA PHE A 11 4.98 -7.78 -2.90
C PHE A 11 3.82 -6.87 -3.25
N LEU A 12 2.73 -7.41 -3.83
CA LEU A 12 1.49 -6.66 -4.07
C LEU A 12 0.87 -6.16 -2.77
N PHE A 13 0.95 -6.97 -1.70
CA PHE A 13 0.51 -6.51 -0.40
C PHE A 13 1.45 -5.44 0.17
N ALA A 14 2.76 -5.68 0.14
CA ALA A 14 3.76 -4.79 0.73
C ALA A 14 3.93 -3.44 0.01
N ASP A 15 3.48 -3.34 -1.25
CA ASP A 15 3.43 -2.08 -2.00
C ASP A 15 2.04 -1.41 -2.03
N GLY A 16 1.04 -2.02 -1.40
CA GLY A 16 -0.32 -1.49 -1.28
C GLY A 16 -1.20 -1.71 -2.51
N GLN A 17 -0.84 -2.62 -3.42
CA GLN A 17 -1.61 -2.96 -4.61
C GLN A 17 -2.55 -4.16 -4.43
N LEU A 18 -2.50 -4.86 -3.29
CA LEU A 18 -3.45 -5.91 -2.96
C LEU A 18 -4.69 -5.31 -2.30
N GLY A 19 -5.88 -5.68 -2.77
CA GLY A 19 -7.13 -5.13 -2.24
C GLY A 19 -8.29 -6.14 -2.20
N GLY A 20 -9.41 -5.67 -1.66
CA GLY A 20 -10.67 -6.41 -1.60
C GLY A 20 -10.58 -7.68 -0.74
N THR A 21 -11.35 -8.69 -1.11
CA THR A 21 -11.44 -9.97 -0.38
C THR A 21 -10.13 -10.73 -0.33
N VAL A 22 -9.24 -10.51 -1.31
CA VAL A 22 -7.92 -11.15 -1.36
C VAL A 22 -7.00 -10.62 -0.27
N GLU A 23 -7.05 -9.32 0.01
CA GLU A 23 -6.26 -8.70 1.07
C GLU A 23 -6.68 -9.23 2.46
N ILE A 24 -7.98 -9.36 2.71
CA ILE A 24 -8.51 -9.92 3.96
C ILE A 24 -8.00 -11.35 4.17
N ALA A 25 -8.10 -12.20 3.14
CA ALA A 25 -7.65 -13.58 3.20
C ALA A 25 -6.12 -13.70 3.33
N PHE A 26 -5.37 -12.74 2.80
CA PHE A 26 -3.93 -12.63 2.97
C PHE A 26 -3.56 -12.30 4.41
N ARG A 27 -4.16 -11.24 4.99
CA ARG A 27 -3.92 -10.82 6.38
C ARG A 27 -4.19 -11.95 7.37
N ALA A 28 -5.36 -12.58 7.26
CA ALA A 28 -5.74 -13.70 8.10
C ALA A 28 -4.75 -14.88 8.04
N HIS A 29 -4.16 -15.15 6.86
CA HIS A 29 -3.15 -16.20 6.75
C HIS A 29 -1.81 -15.80 7.36
N VAL A 30 -1.35 -14.56 7.13
CA VAL A 30 -0.09 -14.05 7.66
C VAL A 30 -0.11 -14.04 9.19
N GLU A 31 -1.23 -13.60 9.79
CA GLU A 31 -1.43 -13.62 11.24
C GLU A 31 -1.34 -15.04 11.83
N ALA A 32 -1.86 -16.04 11.12
CA ALA A 32 -1.85 -17.43 11.56
C ALA A 32 -0.57 -18.21 11.20
N CYS A 33 0.31 -17.68 10.35
CA CYS A 33 1.45 -18.40 9.81
C CYS A 33 2.77 -17.65 10.04
N PRO A 34 3.57 -18.02 11.06
CA PRO A 34 4.85 -17.37 11.36
C PRO A 34 5.86 -17.38 10.20
N HIS A 35 5.81 -18.40 9.33
CA HIS A 35 6.67 -18.43 8.15
C HIS A 35 6.29 -17.33 7.16
N CYS A 36 5.01 -17.16 6.85
CA CYS A 36 4.55 -16.11 5.94
C CYS A 36 4.73 -14.71 6.52
N LEU A 37 4.62 -14.56 7.85
CA LEU A 37 4.95 -13.30 8.52
C LEU A 37 6.41 -12.90 8.30
N ARG A 38 7.36 -13.82 8.51
CA ARG A 38 8.79 -13.54 8.26
C ARG A 38 9.09 -13.17 6.81
N GLU A 39 8.43 -13.84 5.86
CA GLU A 39 8.57 -13.51 4.43
C GLU A 39 8.04 -12.10 4.15
N LEU A 40 6.92 -11.71 4.77
CA LEU A 40 6.34 -10.38 4.59
C LEU A 40 7.26 -9.30 5.14
N GLU A 41 7.76 -9.48 6.36
CA GLU A 41 8.73 -8.55 6.96
C GLU A 41 10.00 -8.43 6.11
N ALA A 42 10.45 -9.52 5.49
CA ALA A 42 11.59 -9.49 4.57
C ALA A 42 11.29 -8.68 3.31
N ALA A 43 10.10 -8.84 2.72
CA ALA A 43 9.65 -8.05 1.58
C ALA A 43 9.55 -6.56 1.94
N GLU A 44 8.99 -6.22 3.10
CA GLU A 44 8.89 -4.84 3.58
C GLU A 44 10.27 -4.19 3.79
N ARG A 45 11.22 -4.92 4.41
CA ARG A 45 12.61 -4.46 4.56
C ARG A 45 13.27 -4.21 3.21
N LEU A 46 13.08 -5.10 2.24
CA LEU A 46 13.61 -4.93 0.88
C LEU A 46 13.04 -3.66 0.23
N LEU A 47 11.72 -3.47 0.28
CA LEU A 47 11.07 -2.29 -0.29
C LEU A 47 11.51 -1.00 0.41
N ALA A 48 11.73 -1.02 1.73
CA ALA A 48 12.28 0.11 2.47
C ALA A 48 13.69 0.48 1.99
N LEU A 49 14.55 -0.52 1.79
CA LEU A 49 15.90 -0.31 1.24
C LEU A 49 15.86 0.27 -0.18
N LEU A 50 14.99 -0.27 -1.05
CA LEU A 50 14.81 0.25 -2.41
C LEU A 50 14.33 1.70 -2.40
N ARG A 51 13.35 2.04 -1.55
CA ARG A 51 12.86 3.43 -1.40
C ARG A 51 13.96 4.38 -0.90
N ALA A 52 14.85 3.90 -0.03
CA ALA A 52 15.95 4.70 0.51
C ALA A 52 17.11 4.88 -0.46
N ARG A 53 17.40 3.88 -1.31
CA ARG A 53 18.61 3.83 -2.14
C ARG A 53 18.35 4.14 -3.62
N CYS A 54 17.19 3.78 -4.14
CA CYS A 54 16.82 4.05 -5.52
C CYS A 54 16.19 5.45 -5.59
N ARG A 55 16.89 6.38 -6.25
CA ARG A 55 16.36 7.74 -6.46
C ARG A 55 15.05 7.66 -7.25
N ARG A 56 13.97 8.19 -6.67
CA ARG A 56 12.76 8.50 -7.44
C ARG A 56 13.04 9.72 -8.30
N ALA A 57 12.72 9.63 -9.59
CA ALA A 57 12.61 10.84 -10.39
C ALA A 57 11.52 11.73 -9.78
N PRO A 58 11.78 13.02 -9.53
CA PRO A 58 10.74 13.92 -9.06
C PRO A 58 9.64 13.99 -10.12
N ALA A 59 8.38 14.07 -9.67
CA ALA A 59 7.27 14.34 -10.58
C ALA A 59 7.55 15.64 -11.36
N PRO A 60 7.22 15.69 -12.67
CA PRO A 60 7.34 16.93 -13.44
C PRO A 60 6.65 18.09 -12.71
N ALA A 61 7.35 19.22 -12.56
CA ALA A 61 6.92 20.31 -11.67
C ALA A 61 5.48 20.77 -11.95
N HIS A 62 5.12 20.92 -13.22
CA HIS A 62 3.77 21.33 -13.62
C HIS A 62 2.68 20.33 -13.20
N LEU A 63 2.94 19.02 -13.29
CA LEU A 63 1.99 17.99 -12.82
C LEU A 63 1.90 17.99 -11.30
N ARG A 64 3.04 18.11 -10.60
CA ARG A 64 3.06 18.19 -9.14
C ARG A 64 2.24 19.39 -8.65
N THR A 65 2.45 20.57 -9.23
CA THR A 65 1.69 21.78 -8.88
C THR A 65 0.20 21.56 -9.11
N ARG A 66 -0.20 21.07 -10.29
CA ARG A 66 -1.61 20.79 -10.60
C ARG A 66 -2.26 19.85 -9.58
N VAL A 67 -1.60 18.74 -9.25
CA VAL A 67 -2.13 17.75 -8.29
C VAL A 67 -2.25 18.36 -6.89
N VAL A 68 -1.21 19.05 -6.40
CA VAL A 68 -1.23 19.66 -5.06
C VAL A 68 -2.32 20.74 -4.95
N THR A 69 -2.48 21.58 -5.99
CA THR A 69 -3.54 22.59 -6.03
C THR A 69 -4.94 21.96 -5.98
N LEU A 70 -5.18 20.90 -6.76
CA LEU A 70 -6.46 20.18 -6.76
C LEU A 70 -6.76 19.53 -5.40
N LEU A 71 -5.77 18.88 -4.79
CA LEU A 71 -5.96 18.27 -3.46
C LEU A 71 -6.30 19.33 -2.39
N ALA A 72 -5.67 20.50 -2.44
CA ALA A 72 -5.95 21.62 -1.55
C ALA A 72 -7.33 22.29 -1.77
N SER A 73 -7.96 22.09 -2.94
CA SER A 73 -9.35 22.53 -3.18
C SER A 73 -10.37 21.49 -2.72
N VAL A 74 -10.09 20.19 -2.86
CA VAL A 74 -11.01 19.09 -2.47
C VAL A 74 -11.09 18.92 -0.95
N SER A 75 -9.97 19.08 -0.24
CA SER A 75 -9.90 18.94 1.22
C SER A 75 -10.65 20.04 2.02
N ARG A 76 -11.34 20.96 1.33
CA ARG A 76 -12.18 22.02 1.91
C ARG A 76 -13.68 21.71 1.88
N GLN A 77 -14.10 20.52 1.47
CA GLN A 77 -15.50 20.12 1.66
C GLN A 77 -15.71 19.66 3.11
N PRO A 78 -16.63 20.27 3.87
CA PRO A 78 -17.09 19.69 5.14
C PRO A 78 -17.69 18.32 4.82
N LEU A 79 -17.41 17.34 5.67
CA LEU A 79 -18.24 16.13 5.72
C LEU A 79 -19.61 16.62 6.18
N GLU A 80 -20.55 16.76 5.24
CA GLU A 80 -21.95 16.99 5.58
C GLU A 80 -22.41 15.74 6.33
N ASP A 81 -22.71 15.92 7.62
CA ASP A 81 -23.31 14.91 8.48
C ASP A 81 -24.63 14.43 7.86
N GLU A 82 -24.61 13.31 7.13
CA GLU A 82 -25.83 12.60 6.75
C GLU A 82 -26.39 11.88 7.98
N ASN A 83 -27.28 12.57 8.70
CA ASN A 83 -28.23 12.01 9.65
C ASN A 83 -29.23 11.07 8.94
N GLY A 84 -29.45 9.90 9.55
CA GLY A 84 -30.54 8.98 9.26
C GLY A 84 -30.62 7.88 10.30
#